data_AF-A0A4R5NKH6-F1
#
_entry.id   AF-A0A4R5NKH6-F1
#
_cell.length_a   1.000
_cell.length_b   1.000
_cell.length_c   1.000
_cell.angle_alpha   90.00
_cell.angle_beta   90.00
_cell.angle_gamma   90.00
#
_symmetry.space_group_name_H-M   'P 1'
#
loop_
_entity.id
_entity.type
_entity.pdbx_description
1 polymer ?
#
loop_
_entity_poly.entity_id
_entity_poly.type
_entity_poly.pdbx_seq_one_letter_code
_entity_poly.pdbx_strand_id
1 'polypeptide(L)'
;MSSFSRTIQTHLRSLEACNKFLKEENQAIFRVKVINSRNKEEIMLVNDGMKLLKEMLMSDGELHIEVTIEGIGLLIKKEYAIVEGECKMVDFKGWIGDERLEFEDLMTTLDDQLQMNIKLKKPGVIFPNLFIAL
;
A
#
# COMPACT_ATOMS: atom_id res chain seq x y z
N MET A 1 10.45 -17.46 3.96
CA MET A 1 9.37 -16.59 3.43
C MET A 1 10.00 -15.67 2.40
N SER A 2 9.57 -15.72 1.13
CA SER A 2 10.11 -14.86 0.07
C SER A 2 9.84 -13.39 0.36
N SER A 3 10.66 -12.50 -0.22
CA SER A 3 10.47 -11.05 -0.11
C SER A 3 9.13 -10.61 -0.70
N PHE A 4 8.66 -11.25 -1.79
CA PHE A 4 7.30 -11.03 -2.31
C PHE A 4 6.20 -11.28 -1.27
N SER A 5 6.18 -12.46 -0.64
CA SER A 5 5.18 -12.79 0.39
C SER A 5 5.27 -11.83 1.59
N ARG A 6 6.48 -11.38 1.95
CA ARG A 6 6.69 -10.35 2.98
C ARG A 6 6.10 -9.00 2.57
N THR A 7 6.33 -8.55 1.35
CA THR A 7 5.76 -7.29 0.83
C THR A 7 4.23 -7.33 0.85
N ILE A 8 3.63 -8.42 0.38
CA ILE A 8 2.17 -8.60 0.43
C ILE A 8 1.65 -8.58 1.87
N GLN A 9 2.29 -9.34 2.78
CA GLN A 9 1.89 -9.36 4.20
C GLN A 9 1.96 -7.97 4.83
N THR A 10 2.98 -7.21 4.45
CA THR A 10 3.18 -5.85 4.91
C THR A 10 2.03 -4.93 4.47
N HIS A 11 1.59 -4.99 3.20
CA HIS A 11 0.41 -4.22 2.73
C HIS A 11 -0.91 -4.71 3.33
N LEU A 12 -1.07 -6.01 3.59
CA LEU A 12 -2.24 -6.56 4.28
C LEU A 12 -2.38 -6.01 5.70
N ARG A 13 -1.29 -5.93 6.47
CA ARG A 13 -1.29 -5.31 7.81
C ARG A 13 -1.73 -3.85 7.77
N SER A 14 -1.45 -3.19 6.66
CA SER A 14 -1.79 -1.78 6.48
C SER A 14 -3.25 -1.58 6.12
N LEU A 15 -3.80 -2.44 5.28
CA LEU A 15 -5.24 -2.52 5.10
C LEU A 15 -5.96 -2.79 6.45
N GLU A 16 -5.48 -3.75 7.23
CA GLU A 16 -6.05 -4.05 8.56
C GLU A 16 -6.02 -2.84 9.49
N ALA A 17 -4.92 -2.08 9.49
CA ALA A 17 -4.81 -0.88 10.28
C ALA A 17 -5.73 0.25 9.77
N CYS A 18 -5.85 0.43 8.45
CA CYS A 18 -6.81 1.37 7.85
C CYS A 18 -8.22 1.05 8.34
N ASN A 19 -8.64 -0.22 8.24
CA ASN A 19 -9.96 -0.67 8.67
C ASN A 19 -10.22 -0.45 10.16
N LYS A 20 -9.17 -0.52 10.98
CA LYS A 20 -9.28 -0.37 12.44
C LYS A 20 -9.33 1.09 12.88
N PHE A 21 -8.59 1.97 12.21
CA PHE A 21 -8.31 3.31 12.72
C PHE A 21 -8.99 4.43 11.93
N LEU A 22 -9.25 4.24 10.64
CA LEU A 22 -9.98 5.21 9.83
C LEU A 22 -11.49 5.10 10.10
N LYS A 23 -12.19 6.23 9.96
CA LYS A 23 -13.65 6.25 9.98
C LYS A 23 -14.21 5.49 8.76
N GLU A 24 -15.48 5.11 8.82
CA GLU A 24 -16.13 4.31 7.78
C GLU A 24 -16.19 5.05 6.43
N GLU A 25 -16.35 6.38 6.45
CA GLU A 25 -16.30 7.25 5.27
C GLU A 25 -14.88 7.42 4.68
N ASN A 26 -13.84 7.03 5.43
CA ASN A 26 -12.43 7.20 5.07
C ASN A 26 -11.73 5.84 4.85
N GLN A 27 -12.46 4.79 4.49
CA GLN A 27 -11.86 3.48 4.29
C GLN A 27 -10.92 3.44 3.08
N ALA A 28 -9.81 2.72 3.24
CA ALA A 28 -8.81 2.62 2.19
C ALA A 28 -9.18 1.54 1.17
N ILE A 29 -8.89 1.83 -0.11
CA ILE A 29 -9.00 0.89 -1.21
C ILE A 29 -7.59 0.59 -1.71
N PHE A 30 -7.16 -0.66 -1.57
CA PHE A 30 -5.92 -1.18 -2.10
C PHE A 30 -6.23 -1.93 -3.39
N ARG A 31 -5.76 -1.43 -4.54
CA ARG A 31 -5.76 -2.15 -5.80
C ARG A 31 -4.37 -2.69 -6.07
N VAL A 32 -4.26 -3.99 -6.28
CA VAL A 32 -2.99 -4.66 -6.51
C VAL A 32 -3.01 -5.32 -7.87
N LYS A 33 -2.02 -5.02 -8.69
CA LYS A 33 -1.78 -5.68 -9.97
C LYS A 33 -0.44 -6.40 -9.90
N VAL A 34 -0.44 -7.65 -10.32
CA VAL A 34 0.74 -8.51 -10.43
C VAL A 34 0.89 -8.92 -11.88
N ILE A 35 2.10 -8.83 -12.41
CA ILE A 35 2.43 -9.23 -13.78
C ILE A 35 3.57 -10.24 -13.73
N ASN A 36 3.35 -11.45 -14.24
CA ASN A 36 4.38 -12.47 -14.31
C ASN A 36 5.20 -12.33 -15.61
N SER A 37 6.51 -12.18 -15.50
CA SER A 37 7.39 -11.93 -16.65
C SER A 37 7.52 -13.13 -17.59
N ARG A 38 7.29 -14.37 -17.12
CA ARG A 38 7.47 -15.59 -17.93
C ARG A 38 6.35 -15.83 -18.91
N ASN A 39 5.11 -15.59 -18.49
CA ASN A 39 3.90 -15.88 -19.28
C ASN A 39 3.06 -14.63 -19.57
N LYS A 40 3.46 -13.45 -19.08
CA LYS A 40 2.72 -12.18 -19.17
C LYS A 40 1.31 -12.25 -18.59
N GLU A 41 1.08 -13.19 -17.67
CA GLU A 41 -0.19 -13.29 -16.97
C GLU A 41 -0.34 -12.16 -15.97
N GLU A 42 -1.51 -11.53 -15.97
CA GLU A 42 -1.84 -10.42 -15.10
C GLU A 42 -2.92 -10.83 -14.10
N ILE A 43 -2.70 -10.53 -12.83
CA ILE A 43 -3.67 -10.73 -11.75
C ILE A 43 -3.98 -9.37 -11.14
N MET A 44 -5.26 -9.02 -11.06
CA MET A 44 -5.73 -7.79 -10.41
C MET A 44 -6.66 -8.13 -9.24
N LEU A 45 -6.37 -7.55 -8.09
CA LEU A 45 -7.06 -7.82 -6.83
C LEU A 45 -7.33 -6.52 -6.08
N VAL A 46 -8.37 -6.52 -5.25
CA VAL A 46 -8.72 -5.38 -4.41
C VAL A 46 -8.86 -5.84 -2.95
N ASN A 47 -8.35 -5.02 -2.02
CA ASN A 47 -8.45 -5.20 -0.57
C ASN A 47 -8.13 -6.64 -0.12
N ASP A 48 -9.09 -7.35 0.47
CA ASP A 48 -8.92 -8.70 1.00
C ASP A 48 -8.48 -9.73 -0.06
N GLY A 49 -8.72 -9.46 -1.35
CA GLY A 49 -8.22 -10.28 -2.45
C GLY A 49 -6.69 -10.44 -2.41
N MET A 50 -5.95 -9.46 -1.85
CA MET A 50 -4.50 -9.55 -1.66
C MET A 50 -4.06 -10.78 -0.84
N LYS A 51 -4.93 -11.36 0.00
CA LYS A 51 -4.62 -12.58 0.76
C LYS A 51 -4.26 -13.74 -0.15
N LEU A 52 -4.85 -13.81 -1.35
CA LEU A 52 -4.55 -14.83 -2.36
C LEU A 52 -3.10 -14.74 -2.87
N LEU A 53 -2.49 -13.54 -2.87
CA LEU A 53 -1.12 -13.35 -3.33
C LEU A 53 -0.08 -13.88 -2.34
N LYS A 54 -0.42 -14.06 -1.06
CA LYS A 54 0.53 -14.54 -0.05
C LYS A 54 1.04 -15.95 -0.35
N GLU A 55 0.19 -16.77 -0.97
CA GLU A 55 0.45 -18.16 -1.33
C GLU A 55 1.01 -18.31 -2.75
N MET A 56 1.02 -17.22 -3.53
CA MET A 56 1.53 -17.23 -4.89
C MET A 56 3.06 -17.34 -4.91
N LEU A 57 3.57 -18.30 -5.67
CA LEU A 57 4.99 -18.42 -5.98
C LEU A 57 5.30 -17.55 -7.19
N MET A 58 6.03 -16.48 -6.99
CA MET A 58 6.49 -15.59 -8.05
C MET A 58 8.00 -15.46 -8.00
N SER A 59 8.67 -15.78 -9.11
CA SER A 59 10.11 -15.60 -9.26
C SER A 59 10.41 -14.27 -9.92
N ASP A 60 9.77 -13.95 -11.04
CA ASP A 60 10.12 -12.79 -11.86
C ASP A 60 8.86 -12.10 -12.35
N GLY A 61 8.80 -10.78 -12.21
CA GLY A 61 7.57 -10.04 -12.47
C GLY A 61 7.59 -8.61 -12.00
N GLU A 62 6.40 -8.02 -12.01
CA GLU A 62 6.13 -6.70 -11.49
C GLU A 62 4.95 -6.75 -10.52
N LEU A 63 5.02 -5.92 -9.49
CA LEU A 63 3.93 -5.71 -8.54
C LEU A 63 3.64 -4.22 -8.46
N HIS A 64 2.39 -3.87 -8.74
CA HIS A 64 1.87 -2.52 -8.72
C HIS A 64 0.82 -2.44 -7.62
N ILE A 65 0.96 -1.47 -6.72
CA ILE A 65 0.05 -1.26 -5.60
C ILE A 65 -0.43 0.18 -5.64
N GLU A 66 -1.73 0.33 -5.81
CA GLU A 66 -2.43 1.60 -5.69
C GLU A 66 -3.25 1.59 -4.40
N VAL A 67 -3.14 2.67 -3.63
CA VAL A 67 -3.92 2.88 -2.42
C VAL A 67 -4.68 4.19 -2.58
N THR A 68 -6.00 4.15 -2.38
CA THR A 68 -6.85 5.34 -2.39
C THR A 68 -7.56 5.49 -1.05
N ILE A 69 -7.60 6.71 -0.52
CA ILE A 69 -8.47 7.08 0.61
C ILE A 69 -9.27 8.32 0.18
N GLU A 70 -10.50 8.10 -0.27
CA GLU A 70 -11.30 9.14 -0.93
C GLU A 70 -11.61 10.33 -0.02
N GLY A 71 -11.94 10.10 1.25
CA GLY A 71 -12.32 11.17 2.17
C GLY A 71 -11.20 12.16 2.54
N ILE A 72 -9.94 11.84 2.23
CA ILE A 72 -8.80 12.78 2.33
C ILE A 72 -8.15 13.06 0.96
N GLY A 73 -8.73 12.56 -0.13
CA GLY A 73 -8.19 12.71 -1.48
C GLY A 73 -6.81 12.05 -1.66
N LEU A 74 -6.43 11.07 -0.84
CA LEU A 74 -5.12 10.43 -0.92
C LEU A 74 -5.08 9.39 -2.03
N LEU A 75 -4.04 9.46 -2.86
CA LEU A 75 -3.66 8.40 -3.78
C LEU A 75 -2.17 8.09 -3.64
N ILE A 76 -1.83 6.83 -3.48
CA ILE A 76 -0.44 6.36 -3.46
C ILE A 76 -0.28 5.27 -4.50
N LYS A 77 0.78 5.36 -5.32
CA LYS A 77 1.18 4.33 -6.26
C LYS A 77 2.59 3.86 -5.94
N LYS A 78 2.76 2.54 -5.85
CA LYS A 78 4.04 1.87 -5.58
C LYS A 78 4.26 0.82 -6.65
N GLU A 79 5.44 0.83 -7.25
CA GLU A 79 5.85 -0.16 -8.24
C GLU A 79 7.04 -0.93 -7.70
N TYR A 80 6.99 -2.25 -7.85
CA TYR A 80 8.03 -3.17 -7.41
C TYR A 80 8.45 -4.06 -8.56
N ALA A 81 9.76 -4.16 -8.78
CA ALA A 81 10.35 -5.22 -9.58
C ALA A 81 10.52 -6.47 -8.73
N ILE A 82 10.20 -7.63 -9.31
CA ILE A 82 10.36 -8.95 -8.70
C ILE A 82 11.41 -9.68 -9.51
N VAL A 83 12.51 -10.03 -8.87
CA VAL A 83 13.65 -10.72 -9.50
C VAL A 83 14.07 -11.85 -8.59
N GLU A 84 14.03 -13.09 -9.07
CA GLU A 84 14.33 -14.29 -8.28
C GLU A 84 13.54 -14.38 -6.94
N GLY A 85 12.32 -13.85 -6.92
CA GLY A 85 11.42 -13.80 -5.75
C GLY A 85 11.69 -12.64 -4.80
N GLU A 86 12.69 -11.82 -5.09
CA GLU A 86 13.02 -10.60 -4.36
C GLU A 86 12.22 -9.40 -4.88
N CYS A 87 11.39 -8.81 -4.01
CA CYS A 87 10.67 -7.56 -4.30
C CYS A 87 11.55 -6.36 -3.99
N LYS A 88 11.78 -5.50 -4.99
CA LYS A 88 12.45 -4.20 -4.82
C LYS A 88 11.54 -3.10 -5.32
N MET A 89 11.29 -2.10 -4.48
CA MET A 89 10.53 -0.92 -4.89
C MET A 89 11.36 -0.13 -5.90
N VAL A 90 10.76 0.16 -7.05
CA VAL A 90 11.41 0.89 -8.16
C VAL A 90 10.79 2.25 -8.40
N ASP A 91 9.53 2.45 -8.00
CA ASP A 91 8.87 3.74 -8.10
C ASP A 91 7.87 3.96 -6.95
N PHE A 92 7.74 5.23 -6.55
CA PHE A 92 6.79 5.70 -5.56
C PHE A 92 6.23 7.04 -6.01
N LYS A 93 4.91 7.19 -6.02
CA LYS A 93 4.23 8.45 -6.29
C LYS A 93 3.07 8.64 -5.33
N GLY A 94 2.95 9.83 -4.75
CA GLY A 94 1.87 10.21 -3.84
C GLY A 94 1.13 11.46 -4.33
N TRP A 95 -0.17 11.50 -4.07
CA TRP A 95 -1.03 12.64 -4.32
C TRP A 95 -1.98 12.90 -3.16
N ILE A 96 -2.29 14.17 -2.94
CA ILE A 96 -3.40 14.62 -2.09
C ILE A 96 -4.25 15.56 -2.92
N GLY A 97 -5.50 15.17 -3.19
CA GLY A 97 -6.31 15.81 -4.21
C GLY A 97 -5.62 15.71 -5.58
N ASP A 98 -5.43 16.85 -6.23
CA ASP A 98 -4.75 16.94 -7.54
C ASP A 98 -3.24 17.22 -7.43
N GLU A 99 -2.72 17.45 -6.22
CA GLU A 99 -1.32 17.79 -6.00
C GLU A 99 -0.47 16.54 -5.86
N ARG A 100 0.57 16.42 -6.69
CA ARG A 100 1.61 15.39 -6.54
C ARG A 100 2.63 15.84 -5.53
N LEU A 101 2.87 15.01 -4.52
CA LEU A 101 3.86 15.26 -3.48
C LEU A 101 4.99 14.23 -3.54
N GLU A 102 6.21 14.69 -3.28
CA GLU A 102 7.35 13.80 -3.05
C GLU A 102 7.17 13.08 -1.71
N PHE A 103 7.93 11.98 -1.50
CA PHE A 103 7.72 11.12 -0.35
C PHE A 103 7.75 11.87 0.99
N GLU A 104 8.74 12.73 1.21
CA GLU A 104 8.88 13.48 2.47
C GLU A 104 7.72 14.45 2.70
N ASP A 105 7.35 15.24 1.69
CA ASP A 105 6.24 16.20 1.78
C ASP A 105 4.90 15.48 2.00
N LEU A 106 4.67 14.39 1.26
CA LEU A 106 3.50 13.54 1.42
C LEU A 106 3.40 13.01 2.85
N MET A 107 4.52 12.56 3.42
CA MET A 107 4.59 12.05 4.77
C MET A 107 4.22 13.11 5.81
N THR A 108 4.68 14.35 5.64
CA THR A 108 4.32 15.47 6.52
C THR A 108 2.84 15.83 6.39
N THR A 109 2.32 16.01 5.17
CA THR A 109 0.92 16.39 4.98
C THR A 109 -0.06 15.31 5.45
N LEU A 110 0.30 14.04 5.30
CA LEU A 110 -0.53 12.95 5.78
C LEU A 110 -0.64 12.91 7.30
N ASP A 111 0.37 13.32 8.06
CA ASP A 111 0.29 13.40 9.52
C ASP A 111 -0.82 14.35 9.96
N ASP A 112 -0.82 15.57 9.43
CA ASP A 112 -1.83 16.58 9.76
C ASP A 112 -3.24 16.11 9.38
N GLN A 113 -3.42 15.51 8.19
CA GLN A 113 -4.72 15.03 7.73
C GLN A 113 -5.21 13.80 8.49
N LEU A 114 -4.32 12.87 8.82
CA LEU A 114 -4.67 11.67 9.58
C LEU A 114 -5.02 12.00 11.03
N GLN A 115 -4.35 12.96 11.67
CA GLN A 115 -4.71 13.43 13.02
C GLN A 115 -6.15 13.95 13.09
N MET A 116 -6.65 14.59 12.02
CA MET A 116 -8.04 15.06 11.96
C MET A 116 -9.07 13.95 11.70
N ASN A 117 -8.65 12.84 11.09
CA ASN A 117 -9.53 11.81 10.54
C ASN A 117 -9.51 10.47 11.30
N ILE A 118 -8.56 10.26 12.22
CA ILE A 118 -8.44 9.03 13.01
C ILE A 118 -9.06 9.20 14.40
N LYS A 119 -9.86 8.22 14.84
CA LYS A 119 -10.23 8.05 16.26
C LYS A 119 -9.08 7.37 17.01
N LEU A 120 -8.09 8.12 17.50
CA LEU A 120 -6.98 7.53 18.27
C LEU A 120 -7.40 7.23 19.72
N LYS A 121 -7.36 5.95 20.12
CA LYS A 121 -7.19 5.56 21.55
C LYS A 121 -5.71 5.40 21.94
N LYS A 122 -4.81 5.16 20.97
CA LYS A 122 -3.33 5.12 21.08
C LYS A 122 -2.70 5.31 19.69
N PRO A 123 -1.51 5.94 19.56
CA PRO A 123 -0.77 6.01 18.29
C PRO A 123 -0.44 4.60 17.76
N GLY A 124 -0.62 4.37 16.46
CA GLY A 124 -0.40 3.07 15.82
C GLY A 124 -0.13 3.20 14.33
N VAL A 125 0.75 2.33 13.81
CA VAL A 125 1.20 2.29 12.40
C VAL A 125 0.04 1.86 11.49
N ILE A 126 -0.25 2.66 10.46
CA ILE A 126 -1.35 2.37 9.50
C ILE A 126 -0.83 1.85 8.15
N PHE A 127 0.41 2.13 7.76
CA PHE A 127 0.92 1.78 6.42
C PHE A 127 2.38 1.34 6.43
N PRO A 128 2.86 0.58 5.42
CA PRO A 128 4.26 0.32 5.28
C PRO A 128 4.87 1.51 4.58
N ASN A 129 5.80 2.17 5.27
CA ASN A 129 6.38 3.46 4.89
C ASN A 129 5.46 4.66 5.18
N LEU A 130 4.42 4.51 6.01
CA LEU A 130 3.69 5.64 6.62
C LEU A 130 3.67 5.42 8.15
N PHE A 131 4.54 6.17 8.84
CA PHE A 131 4.86 6.26 10.27
C PHE A 131 5.88 5.29 10.89
N ILE A 132 6.97 5.90 11.37
CA ILE A 132 7.59 5.66 12.68
C ILE A 132 7.66 7.02 13.39
N ALA A 133 7.01 7.14 14.53
CA ALA A 133 7.51 7.95 15.63
C ALA A 133 7.57 7.02 16.84
N LEU A 134 8.76 6.85 17.39
CA LEU A 134 8.99 6.17 18.67
C LEU A 134 8.45 7.02 19.82
#